data_AF-X1LHR8-F1
#
_entry.id   AF-X1LHR8-F1
#
_cell.length_a   1.000
_cell.length_b   1.000
_cell.length_c   1.000
_cell.angle_alpha   90.00
_cell.angle_beta   90.00
_cell.angle_gamma   90.00
#
_symmetry.space_group_name_H-M   'P 1'
#
loop_
_entity.id
_entity.type
_entity.pdbx_description
1 polymer ?
#
loop_
_entity_poly.entity_id
_entity_poly.type
_entity_poly.pdbx_seq_one_letter_code
_entity_poly.pdbx_strand_id
1 'polypeptide(L)'
;MLGRHIVYKTDKTDDCYPFEKIKDELLRDSDVIFGNLESPLSNKGEHVPKKGCAPSFKGSQTFIKNLKAAGFNILNLANNHILDYGVDAAIDTIQLCKKHSIHTLGIGDSLAKAREPVIFSANNINITFIGYTYAYWADYKKFGCAPMIESIIMDDIAKIKSSDSHIIVSLHGGLELIDYPNPSARNLCRKIIDAGASLILRHHPHCLQGIEEYNGGLIAYSLGNFVFDQHVDIIWNSFKNRHFLSRKN
;
A
#
# COMPACT_ATOMS: atom_id res chain seq x y z
N MET A 1 -9.22 2.06 5.31
CA MET A 1 -9.23 0.60 5.35
C MET A 1 -10.60 0.07 4.93
N LEU A 2 -10.64 -0.92 4.04
CA LEU A 2 -11.88 -1.54 3.56
C LEU A 2 -12.15 -2.79 4.41
N GLY A 3 -12.89 -2.62 5.51
CA GLY A 3 -13.14 -3.66 6.51
C GLY A 3 -14.06 -3.14 7.62
N ARG A 4 -14.34 -3.99 8.62
CA ARG A 4 -15.19 -3.66 9.78
C ARG A 4 -16.51 -2.96 9.40
N HIS A 5 -16.75 -1.74 9.88
CA HIS A 5 -17.98 -0.99 9.69
C HIS A 5 -18.26 -0.60 8.24
N ILE A 6 -17.22 -0.53 7.40
CA ILE A 6 -17.37 -0.19 5.97
C ILE A 6 -18.06 -1.33 5.21
N VAL A 7 -17.86 -2.59 5.62
CA VAL A 7 -18.49 -3.77 4.99
C VAL A 7 -20.01 -3.67 5.02
N TYR A 8 -20.58 -3.22 6.14
CA TYR A 8 -22.04 -3.09 6.30
C TYR A 8 -22.65 -1.94 5.50
N LYS A 9 -21.84 -1.01 4.99
CA LYS A 9 -22.30 0.13 4.17
C LYS A 9 -22.32 -0.22 2.68
N THR A 10 -21.35 -0.99 2.20
CA THR A 10 -21.28 -1.39 0.79
C THR A 10 -22.38 -2.32 0.34
N ASP A 11 -22.96 -3.13 1.22
CA ASP A 11 -24.06 -4.02 0.85
C ASP A 11 -25.39 -3.25 0.63
N LYS A 12 -25.42 -1.92 0.85
CA LYS A 12 -26.66 -1.14 0.85
C LYS A 12 -26.67 0.08 -0.09
N THR A 13 -25.53 0.56 -0.58
CA THR A 13 -25.46 1.85 -1.30
C THR A 13 -24.28 1.91 -2.28
N ASP A 14 -24.58 2.13 -3.57
CA ASP A 14 -23.71 2.50 -4.71
C ASP A 14 -22.45 1.65 -5.04
N ASP A 15 -22.31 1.34 -6.33
CA ASP A 15 -21.22 0.52 -6.91
C ASP A 15 -19.80 1.13 -6.77
N CYS A 16 -19.68 2.33 -6.18
CA CYS A 16 -18.41 3.05 -6.05
C CYS A 16 -18.13 3.57 -4.63
N TYR A 17 -18.93 3.22 -3.61
CA TYR A 17 -18.67 3.61 -2.22
C TYR A 17 -17.31 3.08 -1.72
N PRO A 18 -16.48 3.84 -1.00
CA PRO A 18 -16.66 5.23 -0.53
C PRO A 18 -16.04 6.29 -1.45
N PHE A 19 -15.79 5.97 -2.73
CA PHE A 19 -15.07 6.82 -3.67
C PHE A 19 -15.99 7.71 -4.53
N GLU A 20 -17.33 7.61 -4.40
CA GLU A 20 -18.23 8.25 -5.37
C GLU A 20 -18.01 9.76 -5.51
N LYS A 21 -17.73 10.43 -4.39
CA LYS A 21 -17.59 11.88 -4.33
C LYS A 21 -16.28 12.43 -4.90
N ILE A 22 -15.32 11.56 -5.19
CA ILE A 22 -13.94 11.96 -5.56
C ILE A 22 -13.46 11.29 -6.84
N LYS A 23 -14.17 10.25 -7.32
CA LYS A 23 -13.74 9.44 -8.46
C LYS A 23 -13.57 10.29 -9.72
N ASP A 24 -14.48 11.22 -9.97
CA ASP A 24 -14.51 12.01 -11.21
C ASP A 24 -13.56 13.22 -11.13
N GLU A 25 -13.35 13.79 -9.94
CA GLU A 25 -12.54 15.01 -9.76
C GLU A 25 -11.05 14.75 -9.47
N LEU A 26 -10.73 13.62 -8.82
CA LEU A 26 -9.36 13.37 -8.31
C LEU A 26 -8.72 12.10 -8.87
N LEU A 27 -9.51 11.12 -9.28
CA LEU A 27 -8.98 9.80 -9.62
C LEU A 27 -8.96 9.57 -11.13
N ARG A 28 -10.10 9.67 -11.81
CA ARG A 28 -10.30 9.17 -13.18
C ARG A 28 -9.41 9.78 -14.27
N ASP A 29 -8.90 10.99 -14.07
CA ASP A 29 -8.01 11.65 -15.03
C ASP A 29 -6.53 11.21 -14.90
N SER A 30 -6.21 10.31 -13.96
CA SER A 30 -4.85 9.80 -13.75
C SER A 30 -4.61 8.49 -14.49
N ASP A 31 -3.45 8.37 -15.16
CA ASP A 31 -3.03 7.11 -15.81
C ASP A 31 -2.73 5.98 -14.80
N VAL A 32 -2.28 6.36 -13.59
CA VAL A 32 -1.95 5.44 -12.50
C VAL A 32 -2.71 5.84 -11.25
N ILE A 33 -3.50 4.92 -10.72
CA ILE A 33 -4.17 5.05 -9.43
C ILE A 33 -3.72 3.89 -8.56
N PHE A 34 -2.77 4.21 -7.68
CA PHE A 34 -2.14 3.28 -6.76
C PHE A 34 -2.80 3.31 -5.37
N GLY A 35 -2.88 2.17 -4.69
CA GLY A 35 -3.31 2.10 -3.29
C GLY A 35 -2.63 1.01 -2.48
N ASN A 36 -2.63 1.15 -1.15
CA ASN A 36 -2.29 0.06 -0.23
C ASN A 36 -3.60 -0.59 0.25
N LEU A 37 -3.89 -1.80 -0.23
CA LEU A 37 -5.05 -2.56 0.19
C LEU A 37 -4.69 -3.41 1.41
N GLU A 38 -4.94 -2.84 2.58
CA GLU A 38 -4.50 -3.40 3.86
C GLU A 38 -5.33 -4.60 4.32
N SER A 39 -6.61 -4.66 3.94
CA SER A 39 -7.46 -5.81 4.25
C SER A 39 -7.48 -6.81 3.09
N PRO A 40 -7.41 -8.12 3.35
CA PRO A 40 -7.77 -9.11 2.34
C PRO A 40 -9.25 -8.94 1.95
N LEU A 41 -9.56 -9.09 0.67
CA LEU A 41 -10.91 -9.10 0.13
C LEU A 41 -11.29 -10.53 -0.21
N SER A 42 -11.99 -11.21 0.69
CA SER A 42 -12.26 -12.64 0.53
C SER A 42 -13.49 -13.10 1.30
N ASN A 43 -14.20 -14.08 0.72
CA ASN A 43 -15.19 -14.90 1.41
C ASN A 43 -14.62 -16.23 1.91
N LYS A 44 -13.32 -16.49 1.65
CA LYS A 44 -12.58 -17.67 2.07
C LYS A 44 -11.65 -17.34 3.26
N GLY A 45 -10.94 -18.36 3.72
CA GLY A 45 -9.94 -18.26 4.77
C GLY A 45 -10.52 -18.25 6.18
N GLU A 46 -9.74 -18.75 7.12
CA GLU A 46 -10.07 -18.78 8.54
C GLU A 46 -9.34 -17.66 9.29
N HIS A 47 -10.01 -17.08 10.28
CA HIS A 47 -9.40 -16.06 11.13
C HIS A 47 -8.12 -16.61 11.77
N VAL A 48 -7.01 -15.90 11.58
CA VAL A 48 -5.73 -16.23 12.22
C VAL A 48 -5.64 -15.45 13.52
N PRO A 49 -5.69 -16.11 14.70
CA PRO A 49 -5.63 -15.42 15.98
C PRO A 49 -4.30 -14.68 16.13
N LYS A 50 -4.37 -13.40 16.50
CA LYS A 50 -3.19 -12.60 16.83
C LYS A 50 -2.92 -12.66 18.32
N LYS A 51 -1.66 -12.47 18.72
CA LYS A 51 -1.32 -12.28 20.13
C LYS A 51 -1.94 -10.98 20.63
N GLY A 52 -2.68 -11.04 21.73
CA GLY A 52 -3.35 -9.89 22.33
C GLY A 52 -4.62 -9.47 21.59
N CYS A 53 -5.08 -8.23 21.84
CA CYS A 53 -6.31 -7.67 21.26
C CYS A 53 -6.06 -6.95 19.92
N ALA A 54 -5.01 -7.34 19.17
CA ALA A 54 -4.72 -6.72 17.89
C ALA A 54 -5.88 -6.98 16.90
N PRO A 55 -6.37 -5.95 16.19
CA PRO A 55 -7.49 -6.12 15.30
C PRO A 55 -7.15 -7.01 14.10
N SER A 56 -8.17 -7.71 13.62
CA SER A 56 -8.14 -8.42 12.35
C SER A 56 -9.07 -7.76 11.33
N PHE A 57 -8.64 -7.74 10.07
CA PHE A 57 -9.40 -7.13 8.99
C PHE A 57 -9.71 -8.12 7.88
N LYS A 58 -10.94 -8.07 7.39
CA LYS A 58 -11.38 -8.69 6.14
C LYS A 58 -12.42 -7.78 5.50
N GLY A 59 -12.20 -7.45 4.25
CA GLY A 59 -13.18 -6.78 3.41
C GLY A 59 -14.01 -7.80 2.63
N SER A 60 -15.21 -7.39 2.23
CA SER A 60 -16.02 -8.15 1.29
C SER A 60 -15.34 -8.18 -0.09
N GLN A 61 -15.50 -9.27 -0.83
CA GLN A 61 -15.05 -9.33 -2.23
C GLN A 61 -15.75 -8.27 -3.11
N THR A 62 -16.93 -7.77 -2.72
CA THR A 62 -17.67 -6.77 -3.50
C THR A 62 -16.90 -5.46 -3.68
N PHE A 63 -16.03 -5.10 -2.72
CA PHE A 63 -15.19 -3.91 -2.79
C PHE A 63 -14.29 -3.83 -4.03
N ILE A 64 -13.99 -4.96 -4.68
CA ILE A 64 -13.16 -4.92 -5.89
C ILE A 64 -13.83 -4.13 -7.02
N LYS A 65 -15.17 -4.19 -7.10
CA LYS A 65 -15.93 -3.42 -8.10
C LYS A 65 -15.80 -1.92 -7.81
N ASN A 66 -15.87 -1.55 -6.54
CA ASN A 66 -15.77 -0.16 -6.09
C ASN A 66 -14.37 0.39 -6.34
N LEU A 67 -13.32 -0.38 -6.04
CA LEU A 67 -11.93 -0.06 -6.37
C LEU A 67 -11.75 0.13 -7.88
N LYS A 68 -12.29 -0.79 -8.69
CA LYS A 68 -12.20 -0.70 -10.14
C LYS A 68 -12.97 0.50 -10.70
N ALA A 69 -14.17 0.76 -10.20
CA ALA A 69 -15.01 1.90 -10.59
C ALA A 69 -14.36 3.25 -10.24
N ALA A 70 -13.60 3.29 -9.14
CA ALA A 70 -12.78 4.43 -8.73
C ALA A 70 -11.48 4.58 -9.53
N GLY A 71 -11.14 3.61 -10.37
CA GLY A 71 -9.99 3.66 -11.29
C GLY A 71 -8.71 2.98 -10.79
N PHE A 72 -8.68 2.44 -9.56
CA PHE A 72 -7.49 1.74 -9.06
C PHE A 72 -7.02 0.68 -10.05
N ASN A 73 -5.73 0.73 -10.38
CA ASN A 73 -5.11 -0.19 -11.34
C ASN A 73 -3.86 -0.87 -10.78
N ILE A 74 -3.30 -0.41 -9.65
CA ILE A 74 -2.20 -1.06 -8.94
C ILE A 74 -2.46 -1.03 -7.43
N LEU A 75 -2.30 -2.17 -6.74
CA LEU A 75 -2.45 -2.28 -5.29
C LEU A 75 -1.23 -2.95 -4.65
N ASN A 76 -0.66 -2.31 -3.63
CA ASN A 76 0.27 -2.97 -2.71
C ASN A 76 -0.50 -3.84 -1.72
N LEU A 77 -0.11 -5.12 -1.64
CA LEU A 77 -0.62 -6.09 -0.68
C LEU A 77 0.41 -6.46 0.40
N ALA A 78 1.65 -5.97 0.31
CA ALA A 78 2.63 -6.09 1.38
C ALA A 78 2.22 -5.22 2.57
N ASN A 79 1.56 -5.81 3.56
CA ASN A 79 1.18 -5.14 4.81
C ASN A 79 0.96 -6.17 5.94
N ASN A 80 0.73 -5.67 7.15
CA ASN A 80 0.59 -6.48 8.36
C ASN A 80 -0.83 -7.08 8.57
N HIS A 81 -1.72 -6.95 7.60
CA HIS A 81 -3.11 -7.40 7.70
C HIS A 81 -3.55 -8.35 6.57
N ILE A 82 -2.75 -8.50 5.51
CA ILE A 82 -3.08 -9.34 4.36
C ILE A 82 -3.28 -10.83 4.71
N LEU A 83 -2.64 -11.33 5.77
CA LEU A 83 -2.78 -12.72 6.25
C LEU A 83 -3.71 -12.86 7.47
N ASP A 84 -4.52 -11.86 7.81
CA ASP A 84 -5.42 -11.92 8.96
C ASP A 84 -6.45 -13.05 8.90
N TYR A 85 -6.74 -13.53 7.68
CA TYR A 85 -7.59 -14.69 7.42
C TYR A 85 -6.84 -15.78 6.64
N GLY A 86 -5.53 -15.85 6.83
CA GLY A 86 -4.66 -16.88 6.28
C GLY A 86 -4.30 -16.70 4.80
N VAL A 87 -3.53 -17.67 4.30
CA VAL A 87 -3.01 -17.68 2.92
C VAL A 87 -4.13 -17.76 1.90
N ASP A 88 -5.20 -18.52 2.18
CA ASP A 88 -6.33 -18.66 1.27
C ASP A 88 -7.02 -17.33 0.97
N ALA A 89 -7.24 -16.50 1.98
CA ALA A 89 -7.84 -15.17 1.81
C ALA A 89 -6.92 -14.22 1.00
N ALA A 90 -5.61 -14.31 1.22
CA ALA A 90 -4.64 -13.52 0.47
C ALA A 90 -4.55 -13.94 -1.01
N ILE A 91 -4.50 -15.24 -1.29
CA ILE A 91 -4.52 -15.77 -2.66
C ILE A 91 -5.82 -15.38 -3.37
N ASP A 92 -6.95 -15.51 -2.69
CA ASP A 92 -8.26 -15.12 -3.22
C ASP A 92 -8.32 -13.62 -3.53
N THR A 93 -7.70 -12.77 -2.70
CA THR A 93 -7.55 -11.32 -2.95
C THR A 93 -6.72 -11.05 -4.21
N ILE A 94 -5.58 -11.73 -4.38
CA ILE A 94 -4.72 -11.61 -5.57
C ILE A 94 -5.49 -12.01 -6.84
N GLN A 95 -6.19 -13.15 -6.79
CA GLN A 95 -6.99 -13.65 -7.91
C GLN A 95 -8.14 -12.69 -8.25
N LEU A 96 -8.78 -12.11 -7.23
CA LEU A 96 -9.86 -11.15 -7.39
C LEU A 96 -9.37 -9.86 -8.07
N CYS A 97 -8.21 -9.34 -7.67
CA CYS A 97 -7.57 -8.19 -8.32
C CYS A 97 -7.22 -8.49 -9.78
N LYS A 98 -6.57 -9.64 -10.04
CA LYS A 98 -6.22 -10.07 -11.38
C LYS A 98 -7.45 -10.18 -12.31
N LYS A 99 -8.57 -10.72 -11.80
CA LYS A 99 -9.83 -10.84 -12.56
C LYS A 99 -10.41 -9.48 -12.98
N HIS A 100 -10.12 -8.41 -12.24
CA HIS A 100 -10.60 -7.05 -12.52
C HIS A 100 -9.54 -6.15 -13.14
N SER A 101 -8.45 -6.73 -13.66
CA SER A 101 -7.33 -6.01 -14.27
C SER A 101 -6.76 -4.95 -13.31
N ILE A 102 -6.50 -5.37 -12.07
CA ILE A 102 -5.78 -4.60 -11.06
C ILE A 102 -4.50 -5.37 -10.74
N HIS A 103 -3.36 -4.73 -10.97
CA HIS A 103 -2.06 -5.30 -10.64
C HIS A 103 -1.87 -5.33 -9.12
N THR A 104 -1.15 -6.34 -8.64
CA THR A 104 -0.82 -6.48 -7.21
C THR A 104 0.67 -6.70 -7.06
N LEU A 105 1.24 -6.22 -5.96
CA LEU A 105 2.67 -6.32 -5.68
C LEU A 105 2.96 -6.58 -4.21
N GLY A 106 4.19 -7.02 -3.94
CA GLY A 106 4.72 -7.18 -2.59
C GLY A 106 4.27 -8.46 -1.87
N ILE A 107 3.65 -9.41 -2.58
CA ILE A 107 3.17 -10.69 -2.01
C ILE A 107 3.31 -11.81 -3.04
N GLY A 108 3.63 -13.02 -2.60
CA GLY A 108 3.80 -14.17 -3.49
C GLY A 108 3.92 -15.48 -2.73
N ASP A 109 3.95 -16.59 -3.49
CA ASP A 109 4.15 -17.96 -2.98
C ASP A 109 5.59 -18.26 -2.52
N SER A 110 6.51 -17.34 -2.80
CA SER A 110 7.92 -17.39 -2.48
C SER A 110 8.49 -15.99 -2.38
N LEU A 111 9.67 -15.86 -1.78
CA LEU A 111 10.41 -14.60 -1.68
C LEU A 111 10.70 -14.00 -3.06
N ALA A 112 11.03 -14.85 -4.04
CA ALA A 112 11.24 -14.40 -5.42
C ALA A 112 9.96 -13.80 -6.00
N LYS A 113 8.82 -14.50 -5.84
CA LYS A 113 7.53 -14.03 -6.34
C LYS A 113 7.07 -12.75 -5.65
N ALA A 114 7.23 -12.65 -4.33
CA ALA A 114 6.82 -11.49 -3.56
C ALA A 114 7.61 -10.21 -3.94
N ARG A 115 8.85 -10.37 -4.41
CA ARG A 115 9.74 -9.29 -4.88
C ARG A 115 9.55 -8.93 -6.35
N GLU A 116 8.67 -9.61 -7.08
CA GLU A 116 8.45 -9.27 -8.49
C GLU A 116 7.88 -7.85 -8.63
N PRO A 117 8.48 -7.01 -9.50
CA PRO A 117 7.99 -5.67 -9.74
C PRO A 117 6.72 -5.69 -10.60
N VAL A 118 5.89 -4.67 -10.43
CA VAL A 118 4.86 -4.32 -11.42
C VAL A 118 5.43 -3.24 -12.33
N ILE A 119 5.55 -3.55 -13.61
CA ILE A 119 6.00 -2.60 -14.64
C ILE A 119 4.75 -2.08 -15.35
N PHE A 120 4.63 -0.76 -15.43
CA PHE A 120 3.50 -0.07 -16.02
C PHE A 120 4.02 1.04 -16.94
N SER A 121 3.47 1.13 -18.15
CA SER A 121 3.82 2.19 -19.10
C SER A 121 2.61 3.09 -19.32
N ALA A 122 2.78 4.39 -19.10
CA ALA A 122 1.76 5.40 -19.33
C ALA A 122 2.38 6.56 -20.12
N ASN A 123 1.77 6.97 -21.23
CA ASN A 123 2.26 8.09 -22.05
C ASN A 123 3.76 7.99 -22.41
N ASN A 124 4.22 6.79 -22.76
CA ASN A 124 5.63 6.44 -23.04
C ASN A 124 6.61 6.58 -21.87
N ILE A 125 6.11 6.74 -20.64
CA ILE A 125 6.89 6.74 -19.41
C ILE A 125 6.79 5.33 -18.79
N ASN A 126 7.94 4.70 -18.57
CA ASN A 126 8.01 3.45 -17.84
C ASN A 126 8.07 3.73 -16.34
N ILE A 127 7.21 3.06 -15.59
CA ILE A 127 7.10 3.17 -14.14
C ILE A 127 7.14 1.77 -13.55
N THR A 128 8.01 1.57 -12.56
CA THR A 128 8.17 0.28 -11.90
C THR A 128 7.82 0.40 -10.43
N PHE A 129 6.86 -0.41 -9.98
CA PHE A 129 6.41 -0.45 -8.60
C PHE A 129 6.96 -1.68 -7.88
N ILE A 130 7.51 -1.46 -6.69
CA ILE A 130 7.95 -2.48 -5.75
C ILE A 130 7.39 -2.16 -4.36
N GLY A 131 7.12 -3.19 -3.55
CA GLY A 131 6.41 -3.00 -2.28
C GLY A 131 6.85 -3.97 -1.21
N TYR A 132 6.96 -3.47 0.01
CA TYR A 132 7.57 -4.18 1.13
C TYR A 132 6.83 -3.91 2.44
N THR A 133 6.93 -4.84 3.38
CA THR A 133 6.35 -4.69 4.72
C THR A 133 7.26 -5.27 5.81
N TYR A 134 7.04 -4.85 7.05
CA TYR A 134 7.71 -5.42 8.23
C TYR A 134 7.12 -6.77 8.69
N ALA A 135 6.02 -7.24 8.07
CA ALA A 135 5.25 -8.38 8.54
C ALA A 135 5.12 -9.52 7.50
N TYR A 136 4.80 -10.73 7.98
CA TYR A 136 4.43 -11.89 7.15
C TYR A 136 5.41 -12.23 6.01
N TRP A 137 6.71 -12.17 6.28
CA TRP A 137 7.72 -12.37 5.24
C TRP A 137 7.65 -13.74 4.58
N ALA A 138 7.74 -13.73 3.25
CA ALA A 138 7.97 -14.89 2.41
C ALA A 138 9.41 -15.42 2.59
N ASP A 139 9.60 -16.70 2.28
CA ASP A 139 10.93 -17.31 2.12
C ASP A 139 10.97 -18.11 0.80
N TYR A 140 12.01 -18.92 0.58
CA TYR A 140 12.19 -19.67 -0.67
C TYR A 140 11.02 -20.63 -1.02
N LYS A 141 10.18 -21.04 -0.05
CA LYS A 141 9.03 -21.94 -0.25
C LYS A 141 7.76 -21.50 0.48
N LYS A 142 7.80 -20.40 1.22
CA LYS A 142 6.69 -19.91 2.04
C LYS A 142 6.02 -18.71 1.38
N PHE A 143 4.70 -18.82 1.25
CA PHE A 143 3.84 -17.70 0.88
C PHE A 143 3.95 -16.56 1.89
N GLY A 144 4.08 -15.33 1.39
CA GLY A 144 4.14 -14.15 2.24
C GLY A 144 4.49 -12.89 1.47
N CYS A 145 4.83 -11.85 2.22
CA CYS A 145 5.15 -10.54 1.69
C CYS A 145 6.65 -10.35 1.46
N ALA A 146 6.99 -9.41 0.58
CA ALA A 146 8.36 -8.99 0.41
C ALA A 146 8.85 -8.27 1.69
N PRO A 147 10.00 -8.67 2.23
CA PRO A 147 10.50 -8.15 3.50
C PRO A 147 11.06 -6.73 3.34
N MET A 148 10.65 -5.82 4.22
CA MET A 148 11.21 -4.47 4.32
C MET A 148 12.60 -4.52 4.97
N ILE A 149 13.58 -5.00 4.21
CA ILE A 149 14.99 -5.12 4.60
C ILE A 149 15.82 -4.31 3.60
N GLU A 150 16.67 -3.42 4.11
CA GLU A 150 17.47 -2.50 3.32
C GLU A 150 18.22 -3.21 2.17
N SER A 151 18.96 -4.29 2.46
CA SER A 151 19.74 -5.00 1.44
C SER A 151 18.89 -5.62 0.33
N ILE A 152 17.68 -6.09 0.63
CA ILE A 152 16.75 -6.65 -0.35
C ILE A 152 16.21 -5.55 -1.25
N ILE A 153 15.82 -4.42 -0.67
CA ILE A 153 15.32 -3.26 -1.41
C ILE A 153 16.39 -2.70 -2.35
N MET A 154 17.64 -2.57 -1.88
CA MET A 154 18.75 -2.09 -2.71
C MET A 154 19.06 -3.05 -3.88
N ASP A 155 19.04 -4.36 -3.64
CA ASP A 155 19.24 -5.38 -4.67
C ASP A 155 18.14 -5.32 -5.75
N ASP A 156 16.87 -5.13 -5.36
CA ASP A 156 15.76 -4.99 -6.30
C ASP A 156 15.88 -3.69 -7.12
N ILE A 157 16.20 -2.57 -6.49
CA ILE A 157 16.41 -1.28 -7.19
C ILE A 157 17.56 -1.38 -8.19
N ALA A 158 18.68 -2.01 -7.80
CA ALA A 158 19.83 -2.17 -8.69
C ALA A 158 19.48 -2.98 -9.96
N LYS A 159 18.63 -4.02 -9.83
CA LYS A 159 18.15 -4.83 -10.96
C LYS A 159 17.17 -4.08 -11.86
N ILE A 160 16.37 -3.17 -11.31
CA ILE A 160 15.39 -2.39 -12.07
C ILE A 160 16.06 -1.22 -12.79
N LYS A 161 17.08 -0.60 -12.19
CA LYS A 161 17.75 0.59 -12.75
C LYS A 161 18.29 0.39 -14.18
N SER A 162 18.53 -0.86 -14.61
CA SER A 162 18.92 -1.17 -15.99
C SER A 162 17.80 -0.98 -17.03
N SER A 163 16.56 -0.71 -16.63
CA SER A 163 15.39 -0.69 -17.53
C SER A 163 14.83 0.70 -17.86
N ASP A 164 15.55 1.79 -17.54
CA ASP A 164 15.14 3.19 -17.79
C ASP A 164 13.68 3.48 -17.35
N SER A 165 13.41 3.27 -16.07
CA SER A 165 12.07 3.36 -15.47
C SER A 165 12.09 4.19 -14.20
N HIS A 166 11.02 4.95 -13.95
CA HIS A 166 10.80 5.60 -12.66
C HIS A 166 10.43 4.54 -11.60
N ILE A 167 11.26 4.41 -10.57
CA ILE A 167 11.05 3.40 -9.53
C ILE A 167 10.23 3.99 -8.39
N ILE A 168 9.07 3.41 -8.15
CA ILE A 168 8.14 3.77 -7.08
C ILE A 168 8.18 2.68 -6.01
N VAL A 169 8.51 3.07 -4.78
CA VAL A 169 8.69 2.12 -3.67
C VAL A 169 7.59 2.31 -2.63
N SER A 170 6.76 1.29 -2.41
CA SER A 170 5.77 1.28 -1.34
C SER A 170 6.32 0.58 -0.10
N LEU A 171 6.25 1.24 1.06
CA LEU A 171 6.73 0.68 2.32
C LEU A 171 5.62 0.69 3.37
N HIS A 172 5.23 -0.47 3.85
CA HIS A 172 4.28 -0.62 4.94
C HIS A 172 5.02 -0.90 6.25
N GLY A 173 5.14 0.09 7.12
CA GLY A 173 5.78 -0.06 8.42
C GLY A 173 6.08 1.28 9.10
N GLY A 174 6.42 1.25 10.39
CA GLY A 174 6.59 2.44 11.21
C GLY A 174 5.95 2.22 12.58
N LEU A 175 5.67 3.32 13.28
CA LEU A 175 4.91 3.28 14.53
C LEU A 175 3.52 3.85 14.25
N GLU A 176 2.48 3.14 14.70
CA GLU A 176 1.10 3.58 14.59
C GLU A 176 0.86 4.87 15.37
N LEU A 177 0.08 5.78 14.78
CA LEU A 177 -0.40 7.01 15.41
C LEU A 177 0.70 7.98 15.85
N ILE A 178 1.89 7.88 15.26
CA ILE A 178 2.99 8.82 15.46
C ILE A 178 3.07 9.79 14.29
N ASP A 179 3.04 11.07 14.59
CA ASP A 179 2.95 12.16 13.62
C ASP A 179 4.22 12.41 12.80
N TYR A 180 5.36 11.88 13.24
CA TYR A 180 6.66 12.10 12.63
C TYR A 180 7.33 10.78 12.30
N PRO A 181 7.97 10.66 11.11
CA PRO A 181 8.77 9.48 10.83
C PRO A 181 9.92 9.41 11.83
N ASN A 182 10.15 8.23 12.39
CA ASN A 182 11.33 8.03 13.21
C ASN A 182 12.62 8.20 12.37
N PRO A 183 13.76 8.57 12.99
CA PRO A 183 15.01 8.85 12.27
C PRO A 183 15.47 7.69 11.38
N SER A 184 15.32 6.45 11.83
CA SER A 184 15.70 5.26 11.07
C SER A 184 14.89 5.10 9.78
N ALA A 185 13.58 5.37 9.84
CA ALA A 185 12.72 5.30 8.67
C ALA A 185 13.03 6.40 7.66
N ARG A 186 13.32 7.62 8.14
CA ARG A 186 13.81 8.72 7.30
C ARG A 186 15.14 8.38 6.63
N ASN A 187 16.07 7.80 7.38
CA ASN A 187 17.37 7.36 6.84
C ASN A 187 17.20 6.27 5.77
N LEU A 188 16.35 5.27 6.01
CA LEU A 188 16.05 4.22 5.03
C LEU A 188 15.47 4.82 3.74
N CYS A 189 14.49 5.72 3.83
CA CYS A 189 13.91 6.35 2.65
C CYS A 189 14.93 7.12 1.82
N ARG A 190 15.79 7.91 2.47
CA ARG A 190 16.85 8.65 1.77
C ARG A 190 17.82 7.72 1.05
N LYS A 191 18.24 6.61 1.68
CA LYS A 191 19.06 5.58 1.01
C LYS A 191 18.36 4.96 -0.20
N ILE A 192 17.05 4.74 -0.12
CA ILE A 192 16.24 4.20 -1.23
C ILE A 192 16.21 5.20 -2.41
N ILE A 193 16.05 6.50 -2.13
CA ILE A 193 16.18 7.54 -3.17
C ILE A 193 17.60 7.55 -3.75
N ASP A 194 18.64 7.55 -2.92
CA ASP A 194 20.04 7.56 -3.36
C ASP A 194 20.39 6.33 -4.22
N ALA A 195 19.71 5.19 -4.02
CA ALA A 195 19.86 4.00 -4.84
C ALA A 195 19.21 4.12 -6.24
N GLY A 196 18.27 5.06 -6.43
CA GLY A 196 17.63 5.34 -7.72
C GLY A 196 16.11 5.37 -7.70
N ALA A 197 15.45 5.29 -6.53
CA ALA A 197 14.01 5.47 -6.45
C ALA A 197 13.61 6.92 -6.75
N SER A 198 12.52 7.10 -7.51
CA SER A 198 11.95 8.43 -7.81
C SER A 198 10.91 8.86 -6.78
N LEU A 199 10.16 7.90 -6.23
CA LEU A 199 9.06 8.17 -5.28
C LEU A 199 8.98 7.07 -4.23
N ILE A 200 8.78 7.46 -2.98
CA ILE A 200 8.49 6.55 -1.87
C ILE A 200 7.11 6.85 -1.29
N LEU A 201 6.27 5.83 -1.25
CA LEU A 201 4.91 5.88 -0.71
C LEU A 201 4.85 5.02 0.56
N ARG A 202 4.86 5.67 1.73
CA ARG A 202 4.76 4.94 3.00
C ARG A 202 3.34 4.85 3.54
N HIS A 203 3.12 3.75 4.26
CA HIS A 203 1.86 3.38 4.92
C HIS A 203 2.17 2.82 6.31
N HIS A 204 1.12 2.48 7.06
CA HIS A 204 1.10 1.92 8.43
C HIS A 204 0.81 2.91 9.57
N PRO A 205 1.41 4.12 9.67
CA PRO A 205 1.15 5.00 10.81
C PRO A 205 -0.32 5.41 11.02
N HIS A 206 -1.20 5.22 10.02
CA HIS A 206 -2.62 5.61 10.02
C HIS A 206 -2.90 7.12 10.18
N CYS A 207 -1.87 7.94 10.34
CA CYS A 207 -1.90 9.41 10.30
C CYS A 207 -1.03 9.93 9.16
N LEU A 208 -1.32 11.14 8.68
CA LEU A 208 -0.45 11.82 7.72
C LEU A 208 0.88 12.16 8.38
N GLN A 209 1.97 11.90 7.67
CA GLN A 209 3.30 12.40 8.01
C GLN A 209 3.81 13.33 6.90
N GLY A 210 4.91 14.04 7.17
CA GLY A 210 5.47 15.01 6.24
C GLY A 210 5.86 14.42 4.88
N ILE A 211 5.95 15.31 3.89
CA ILE A 211 6.53 15.03 2.57
C ILE A 211 7.90 15.69 2.51
N GLU A 212 8.88 14.98 1.99
CA GLU A 212 10.26 15.45 1.80
C GLU A 212 10.67 15.27 0.34
N GLU A 213 11.15 16.36 -0.28
CA GLU A 213 11.94 16.29 -1.50
C GLU A 213 13.41 16.11 -1.11
N TYR A 214 14.06 15.10 -1.67
CA TYR A 214 15.45 14.75 -1.35
C TYR A 214 16.14 14.21 -2.59
N ASN A 215 17.26 14.82 -2.99
CA ASN A 215 18.09 14.37 -4.12
C ASN A 215 17.30 14.08 -5.42
N GLY A 216 16.32 14.94 -5.74
CA GLY A 216 15.46 14.81 -6.92
C GLY A 216 14.34 13.76 -6.82
N GLY A 217 14.24 13.04 -5.70
CA GLY A 217 13.15 12.13 -5.38
C GLY A 217 12.17 12.69 -4.36
N LEU A 218 10.96 12.13 -4.33
CA LEU A 218 9.90 12.52 -3.41
C LEU A 218 9.62 11.41 -2.39
N ILE A 219 9.47 11.78 -1.11
CA ILE A 219 9.20 10.85 -0.01
C ILE A 219 7.94 11.29 0.70
N ALA A 220 6.88 10.48 0.62
CA ALA A 220 5.69 10.62 1.47
C ALA A 220 5.81 9.66 2.67
N TYR A 221 6.07 10.19 3.87
CA TYR A 221 6.42 9.37 5.04
C TYR A 221 5.25 8.59 5.65
N SER A 222 4.02 9.02 5.37
CA SER A 222 2.79 8.26 5.58
C SER A 222 1.65 8.97 4.85
N LEU A 223 0.94 8.25 3.99
CA LEU A 223 -0.27 8.76 3.34
C LEU A 223 -1.52 8.71 4.23
N GLY A 224 -1.40 8.19 5.46
CA GLY A 224 -2.52 8.01 6.37
C GLY A 224 -3.55 7.00 5.85
N ASN A 225 -4.74 7.05 6.43
CA ASN A 225 -5.88 6.28 5.93
C ASN A 225 -6.63 7.09 4.88
N PHE A 226 -7.07 6.44 3.81
CA PHE A 226 -7.97 7.07 2.85
C PHE A 226 -9.44 6.87 3.21
N VAL A 227 -9.78 5.65 3.64
CA VAL A 227 -11.10 5.29 4.15
C VAL A 227 -11.00 5.18 5.67
N PHE A 228 -11.75 6.02 6.38
CA PHE A 228 -11.77 6.02 7.84
C PHE A 228 -13.02 5.32 8.35
N ASP A 229 -12.82 4.36 9.23
CA ASP A 229 -13.90 3.69 9.98
C ASP A 229 -13.68 3.79 11.49
N GLN A 230 -12.61 4.46 11.91
CA GLN A 230 -12.22 4.67 13.30
C GLN A 230 -12.54 6.09 13.74
N HIS A 231 -13.25 6.24 14.85
CA HIS A 231 -13.50 7.53 15.51
C HIS A 231 -12.41 7.81 16.55
N VAL A 232 -11.14 7.78 16.14
CA VAL A 232 -10.01 8.14 17.01
C VAL A 232 -9.55 9.54 16.64
N ASP A 233 -9.62 10.46 17.61
CA ASP A 233 -9.36 11.90 17.39
C ASP A 233 -7.99 12.18 16.77
N ILE A 234 -6.95 11.41 17.13
CA ILE A 234 -5.60 11.62 16.60
C ILE A 234 -5.53 11.41 15.08
N ILE A 235 -6.31 10.45 14.56
CA ILE A 235 -6.38 10.14 13.14
C ILE A 235 -7.02 11.32 12.39
N TRP A 236 -8.15 11.82 12.87
CA TRP A 236 -8.87 12.96 12.27
C TRP A 236 -8.12 14.29 12.42
N ASN A 237 -7.47 14.52 13.56
CA ASN A 237 -6.69 15.72 13.83
C ASN A 237 -5.43 15.80 12.98
N SER A 238 -4.87 14.66 12.53
CA SER A 238 -3.74 14.67 11.59
C SER A 238 -4.12 15.31 10.24
N PHE A 239 -5.37 15.14 9.78
CA PHE A 239 -5.85 15.71 8.52
C PHE A 239 -6.28 17.17 8.64
N LYS A 240 -6.90 17.57 9.76
CA LYS A 240 -7.44 18.94 9.92
C LYS A 240 -6.36 20.00 10.14
N ASN A 241 -5.20 19.64 10.69
CA ASN A 241 -4.28 20.62 11.27
C ASN A 241 -2.89 20.70 10.62
N ARG A 242 -2.63 19.97 9.51
CA ARG A 242 -1.23 19.73 9.07
C ARG A 242 -1.03 19.82 7.56
N HIS A 243 -0.74 21.03 7.09
CA HIS A 243 -0.11 21.27 5.78
C HIS A 243 1.33 21.74 6.03
N PHE A 244 2.31 20.86 5.90
CA PHE A 244 3.72 21.26 5.93
C PHE A 244 4.45 20.64 4.74
N LEU A 245 4.56 21.44 3.67
CA LEU A 245 5.55 21.22 2.62
C LEU A 245 6.86 21.84 3.11
N SER A 246 7.79 21.02 3.58
CA SER A 246 9.14 21.47 3.88
C SER A 246 9.93 21.56 2.57
N ARG A 247 9.86 22.71 1.88
CA ARG A 247 10.87 23.06 0.87
C ARG A 247 12.12 23.51 1.61
N LYS A 248 13.23 22.77 1.48
CA LYS A 248 14.54 23.32 1.81
C LYS A 248 15.03 24.11 0.60
N ASN A 249 15.25 25.40 0.80
CA ASN A 249 16.06 26.24 -0.07
C ASN A 249 17.51 25.74 -0.10
#